data_AF-A0A959M3Q0-F1
#
_entry.id   AF-A0A959M3Q0-F1
#
_cell.length_a   1.000
_cell.length_b   1.000
_cell.length_c   1.000
_cell.angle_alpha   90.00
_cell.angle_beta   90.00
_cell.angle_gamma   90.00
#
_symmetry.space_group_name_H-M   'P 1'
#
loop_
_entity.id
_entity.type
_entity.pdbx_description
1 polymer ?
#
loop_
_entity_poly.entity_id
_entity_poly.type
_entity_poly.pdbx_seq_one_letter_code
_entity_poly.pdbx_strand_id
1 'polypeptide(L)'
;MHYLPTIINPIEIPIGQGIVGTVAQTRQAELVSDTASDIRYIPDNVRRRSELAVPILDGDRVIGVIDTEHSREHFYTSWHLQLFTAIASLVSSKIALLRSEEARRKALLEKVNSQ
;
A
#
# COMPACT_ATOMS: atom_id res chain seq x y z
N MET A 1 14.02 5.38 23.29
CA MET A 1 14.39 6.11 22.06
C MET A 1 13.66 5.43 20.92
N HIS A 2 12.47 5.93 20.55
CA HIS A 2 11.70 5.34 19.45
C HIS A 2 12.30 5.82 18.12
N TYR A 3 12.87 4.89 17.35
CA TYR A 3 13.36 5.15 16.00
C TYR A 3 12.14 5.26 15.09
N LEU A 4 11.68 6.47 14.79
CA LEU A 4 10.82 6.64 13.62
C LEU A 4 11.74 6.57 12.41
N PRO A 5 11.57 5.60 11.49
CA PRO A 5 12.36 5.57 10.28
C PRO A 5 12.07 6.84 9.49
N THR A 6 13.06 7.73 9.38
CA THR A 6 13.01 8.83 8.43
C THR A 6 12.96 8.22 7.04
N ILE A 7 11.88 8.46 6.29
CA ILE A 7 11.80 8.07 4.88
C ILE A 7 12.76 8.98 4.12
N ILE A 8 13.84 8.39 3.59
CA ILE A 8 14.83 9.12 2.79
C ILE A 8 14.27 9.24 1.37
N ASN A 9 14.12 10.48 0.88
CA ASN A 9 13.56 10.82 -0.44
C ASN A 9 12.16 10.24 -0.69
N PRO A 10 11.13 10.73 0.01
CA PRO A 10 9.76 10.34 -0.28
C PRO A 10 9.39 10.73 -1.72
N ILE A 11 8.86 9.76 -2.46
CA ILE A 11 8.26 10.00 -3.77
C ILE A 11 6.75 10.26 -3.59
N GLU A 12 6.23 11.23 -4.32
CA GLU A 12 4.79 11.49 -4.40
C GLU A 12 4.27 11.00 -5.75
N ILE A 13 3.37 10.00 -5.71
CA ILE A 13 2.74 9.45 -6.90
C ILE A 13 1.25 9.83 -6.87
N PRO A 14 0.77 10.64 -7.82
CA PRO A 14 -0.66 10.96 -7.92
C PRO A 14 -1.51 9.70 -8.16
N ILE A 15 -2.74 9.68 -7.64
CA ILE A 15 -3.69 8.61 -7.92
C ILE A 15 -3.97 8.55 -9.43
N GLY A 16 -3.95 7.33 -9.99
CA GLY A 16 -4.08 7.06 -11.42
C GLY A 16 -2.78 7.24 -12.21
N GLN A 17 -1.68 7.66 -11.57
CA GLN A 17 -0.37 7.77 -12.22
C GLN A 17 0.54 6.62 -11.81
N GLY A 18 1.24 6.08 -12.80
CA GLY A 18 2.08 4.91 -12.62
C GLY A 18 1.32 3.64 -12.24
N ILE A 19 2.05 2.54 -12.04
CA ILE A 19 1.46 1.24 -11.68
C ILE A 19 0.80 1.33 -10.29
N VAL A 20 1.54 1.77 -9.28
CA VAL A 20 1.03 1.98 -7.91
C VAL A 20 -0.19 2.92 -7.87
N GLY A 21 -0.15 4.07 -8.56
CA GLY A 21 -1.30 4.99 -8.58
C GLY A 21 -2.49 4.43 -9.36
N THR A 22 -2.26 3.62 -10.40
CA THR A 22 -3.34 2.89 -11.10
C THR A 22 -4.01 1.90 -10.17
N VAL A 23 -3.24 1.13 -9.39
CA VAL A 23 -3.78 0.22 -8.36
C VAL A 23 -4.60 0.99 -7.32
N ALA A 24 -4.12 2.16 -6.88
CA ALA A 24 -4.86 3.02 -5.96
C ALA A 24 -6.18 3.54 -6.55
N GLN A 25 -6.23 3.81 -7.86
CA GLN A 25 -7.43 4.29 -8.54
C GLN A 25 -8.44 3.16 -8.80
N THR A 26 -7.95 2.03 -9.31
CA THR A 26 -8.78 0.92 -9.80
C THR A 26 -9.20 -0.05 -8.70
N ARG A 27 -8.48 -0.06 -7.57
CA ARG A 27 -8.66 -1.01 -6.44
C ARG A 27 -8.36 -2.45 -6.85
N GLN A 28 -7.65 -2.64 -7.95
CA GLN A 28 -7.27 -3.96 -8.47
C GLN A 28 -5.77 -4.11 -8.34
N ALA A 29 -5.33 -5.28 -7.88
CA ALA A 29 -3.91 -5.59 -7.81
C ALA A 29 -3.34 -5.82 -9.23
N GLU A 30 -2.09 -5.42 -9.43
CA GLU A 30 -1.39 -5.60 -10.70
C GLU A 30 -0.11 -6.43 -10.52
N LEU A 31 0.10 -7.39 -11.42
CA LEU A 31 1.27 -8.25 -11.49
C LEU A 31 2.02 -7.94 -12.79
N VAL A 32 3.04 -7.08 -12.69
CA VAL A 32 3.80 -6.58 -13.85
C VAL A 32 5.03 -7.44 -14.06
N SER A 33 5.03 -8.18 -15.17
CA SER A 33 6.07 -9.15 -15.49
C SER A 33 7.38 -8.53 -15.97
N ASP A 34 7.31 -7.40 -16.69
CA ASP A 34 8.48 -6.59 -17.06
C ASP A 34 8.14 -5.09 -17.05
N THR A 35 8.64 -4.38 -16.04
CA THR A 35 8.46 -2.94 -15.89
C THR A 35 9.18 -2.12 -16.97
N ALA A 36 10.17 -2.69 -17.67
CA ALA A 36 10.80 -2.01 -18.82
C ALA A 36 9.85 -1.90 -20.02
N SER A 37 8.80 -2.73 -20.07
CA SER A 37 7.78 -2.73 -21.12
C SER A 37 6.52 -1.94 -20.75
N ASP A 38 6.35 -1.55 -19.48
CA ASP A 38 5.19 -0.78 -19.02
C ASP A 38 5.53 0.72 -18.95
N ILE A 39 4.91 1.51 -19.81
CA ILE A 39 5.11 2.96 -19.89
C ILE A 39 4.69 3.70 -18.60
N ARG A 40 3.89 3.06 -17.74
CA ARG A 40 3.48 3.61 -16.45
C ARG A 40 4.56 3.43 -15.38
N TYR A 41 5.63 2.67 -15.61
CA TYR A 41 6.61 2.42 -14.55
C TYR A 41 7.32 3.70 -14.10
N ILE A 42 7.25 4.00 -12.79
CA ILE A 42 7.91 5.14 -12.15
C ILE A 42 8.99 4.58 -11.23
N PRO A 43 10.29 4.69 -11.58
CA PRO A 43 11.36 4.17 -10.74
C PRO A 43 11.58 5.04 -9.50
N ASP A 44 11.88 4.42 -8.35
CA ASP A 44 12.25 5.12 -7.12
C ASP A 44 13.69 5.69 -7.20
N ASN A 45 14.65 4.79 -7.31
CA ASN A 45 16.08 4.91 -7.12
C ASN A 45 16.76 4.07 -8.20
N VAL A 46 16.35 2.80 -8.31
CA VAL A 46 16.94 1.82 -9.23
C VAL A 46 15.81 1.20 -10.03
N ARG A 47 15.89 1.27 -11.36
CA ARG A 47 14.96 0.58 -12.24
C ARG A 47 14.97 -0.92 -11.96
N ARG A 48 13.81 -1.46 -11.62
CA ARG A 48 13.57 -2.90 -11.50
C ARG A 48 12.98 -3.45 -12.79
N ARG A 49 12.79 -4.76 -12.82
CA ARG A 49 12.34 -5.52 -14.00
C ARG A 49 11.06 -6.30 -13.75
N SER A 50 10.48 -6.25 -12.56
CA SER A 50 9.11 -6.71 -12.31
C SER A 50 8.59 -6.03 -11.04
N GLU A 51 7.28 -5.89 -10.95
CA GLU A 51 6.58 -5.18 -9.87
C GLU A 51 5.28 -5.93 -9.53
N LEU A 52 4.95 -5.97 -8.25
CA LEU A 52 3.67 -6.45 -7.74
C LEU A 52 3.10 -5.37 -6.83
N ALA A 53 1.98 -4.79 -7.24
CA ALA A 53 1.28 -3.74 -6.51
C ALA A 53 -0.11 -4.23 -6.07
N VAL A 54 -0.39 -4.15 -4.77
CA VAL A 54 -1.62 -4.70 -4.16
C VAL A 54 -2.30 -3.64 -3.28
N PRO A 55 -3.60 -3.33 -3.51
CA PRO A 55 -4.29 -2.32 -2.72
C PRO A 55 -4.62 -2.83 -1.32
N ILE A 56 -4.55 -1.94 -0.34
CA ILE A 56 -5.06 -2.16 1.03
C ILE A 56 -6.45 -1.54 1.10
N LEU A 57 -7.47 -2.38 1.24
CA LEU A 57 -8.88 -1.97 1.17
C LEU A 57 -9.55 -2.00 2.54
N ASP A 58 -10.23 -0.92 2.90
CA ASP A 58 -11.11 -0.80 4.06
C ASP A 58 -12.53 -0.53 3.53
N GLY A 59 -13.29 -1.61 3.32
CA GLY A 59 -14.51 -1.58 2.49
C GLY A 59 -14.17 -1.18 1.05
N ASP A 60 -14.90 -0.20 0.52
CA ASP A 60 -14.67 0.35 -0.83
C ASP A 60 -13.55 1.40 -0.88
N ARG A 61 -12.92 1.71 0.26
CA ARG A 61 -11.89 2.74 0.34
C ARG A 61 -10.50 2.13 0.27
N VAL A 62 -9.66 2.64 -0.63
CA VAL A 62 -8.23 2.36 -0.62
C VAL A 62 -7.57 3.19 0.48
N ILE A 63 -6.87 2.53 1.39
CA ILE A 63 -6.15 3.18 2.50
C ILE A 63 -4.63 3.09 2.36
N GLY A 64 -4.15 2.39 1.34
CA GLY A 64 -2.74 2.26 0.97
C GLY A 64 -2.55 1.29 -0.20
N VAL A 65 -1.31 1.18 -0.70
CA VAL A 65 -0.90 0.16 -1.66
C VAL A 65 0.39 -0.47 -1.14
N ILE A 66 0.47 -1.79 -1.16
CA ILE A 66 1.71 -2.53 -0.96
C ILE A 66 2.38 -2.64 -2.32
N ASP A 67 3.57 -2.07 -2.43
CA ASP A 67 4.41 -2.13 -3.62
C ASP A 67 5.66 -2.97 -3.33
N THR A 68 6.05 -3.81 -4.29
CA THR A 68 7.28 -4.61 -4.22
C THR A 68 7.83 -4.87 -5.61
N GLU A 69 9.15 -4.71 -5.75
CA GLU A 69 9.83 -4.83 -7.03
C GLU A 69 11.04 -5.78 -6.99
N HIS A 70 11.36 -6.38 -8.14
CA HIS A 70 12.51 -7.28 -8.27
C HIS A 70 13.37 -6.96 -9.49
N SER A 71 14.68 -7.19 -9.40
CA SER A 71 15.65 -6.92 -10.48
C SER A 71 15.54 -7.89 -11.68
N ARG A 72 14.72 -8.93 -11.56
CA ARG A 72 14.49 -9.94 -12.60
C ARG A 72 13.07 -9.77 -13.11
N GLU A 73 12.89 -9.90 -14.42
CA GLU A 73 11.59 -10.11 -15.04
C GLU A 73 10.94 -11.41 -14.55
N HIS A 74 9.62 -11.47 -14.59
CA HIS A 74 8.82 -12.63 -14.22
C HIS A 74 9.13 -13.22 -12.82
N PHE A 75 9.65 -12.41 -11.89
CA PHE A 75 9.98 -12.88 -10.55
C PHE A 75 8.72 -13.21 -9.75
N TYR A 76 7.74 -12.32 -9.80
CA TYR A 76 6.46 -12.51 -9.13
C TYR A 76 5.56 -13.47 -9.91
N THR A 77 4.74 -14.19 -9.15
CA THR A 77 3.85 -15.23 -9.67
C THR A 77 2.46 -15.01 -9.08
N SER A 78 1.47 -15.75 -9.57
CA SER A 78 0.11 -15.74 -8.99
C SER A 78 0.09 -16.11 -7.51
N TRP A 79 1.02 -16.96 -7.06
CA TRP A 79 1.17 -17.30 -5.65
C TRP A 79 1.63 -16.09 -4.82
N HIS A 80 2.60 -15.33 -5.32
CA HIS A 80 3.03 -14.08 -4.65
C HIS A 80 1.87 -13.08 -4.58
N LEU A 81 1.10 -12.92 -5.66
CA LEU A 81 -0.09 -12.07 -5.66
C LEU A 81 -1.10 -12.49 -4.59
N GLN A 82 -1.40 -13.79 -4.46
CA GLN A 82 -2.30 -14.31 -3.42
C GLN A 82 -1.77 -14.04 -2.02
N LEU A 83 -0.47 -14.27 -1.78
CA LEU A 83 0.18 -14.00 -0.50
C LEU A 83 0.09 -12.52 -0.12
N PHE A 84 0.45 -11.62 -1.02
CA PHE A 84 0.42 -10.18 -0.76
C PHE A 84 -1.02 -9.66 -0.61
N THR A 85 -1.99 -10.23 -1.30
CA THR A 85 -3.43 -9.93 -1.10
C THR A 85 -3.89 -10.33 0.31
N ALA A 86 -3.44 -11.50 0.80
CA ALA A 86 -3.73 -11.92 2.17
C ALA A 86 -3.07 -10.99 3.20
N ILE A 87 -1.82 -10.58 2.97
CA ILE A 87 -1.12 -9.61 3.82
C ILE A 87 -1.85 -8.26 3.82
N ALA A 88 -2.25 -7.73 2.67
CA ALA A 88 -3.02 -6.49 2.56
C ALA A 88 -4.32 -6.55 3.37
N SER A 89 -5.02 -7.69 3.33
CA SER A 89 -6.24 -7.92 4.11
C SER A 89 -5.99 -7.89 5.63
N LEU A 90 -4.89 -8.49 6.08
CA LEU A 90 -4.48 -8.46 7.49
C LEU A 90 -4.09 -7.05 7.95
N VAL A 91 -3.33 -6.33 7.11
CA VAL A 91 -2.93 -4.94 7.38
C VAL A 91 -4.15 -4.05 7.49
N SER A 92 -5.10 -4.17 6.56
CA SER A 92 -6.36 -3.43 6.61
C SER A 92 -7.12 -3.66 7.91
N SER A 93 -7.33 -4.94 8.28
CA SER A 93 -8.02 -5.32 9.50
C SER A 93 -7.35 -4.71 10.75
N LYS A 94 -6.02 -4.70 10.79
CA LYS A 94 -5.28 -4.12 11.91
C LYS A 94 -5.39 -2.59 11.95
N ILE A 95 -5.33 -1.91 10.81
CA ILE A 95 -5.51 -0.45 10.73
C ILE A 95 -6.93 -0.07 11.16
N ALA A 96 -7.94 -0.79 10.70
CA ALA A 96 -9.33 -0.58 11.07
C ALA A 96 -9.54 -0.73 12.58
N LEU A 97 -8.95 -1.76 13.19
CA LEU A 97 -8.97 -1.97 14.64
C LEU A 97 -8.37 -0.77 15.39
N LEU A 98 -7.14 -0.35 15.02
CA LEU A 98 -6.46 0.76 15.69
C LEU A 98 -7.25 2.07 15.59
N ARG A 99 -7.83 2.37 14.42
CA ARG A 99 -8.71 3.55 14.23
C ARG A 99 -9.95 3.49 15.12
N SER A 100 -10.56 2.31 15.25
CA SER A 100 -11.71 2.11 16.13
C SER A 100 -11.34 2.33 17.61
N GLU A 101 -10.18 1.85 18.04
CA GLU A 101 -9.68 2.05 19.40
C GLU A 101 -9.40 3.53 19.70
N GLU A 102 -8.74 4.23 18.77
CA GLU A 102 -8.46 5.67 18.88
C GLU A 102 -9.73 6.51 18.95
N ALA A 103 -10.71 6.23 18.08
CA ALA A 103 -12.00 6.91 18.08
C ALA A 103 -12.74 6.70 19.41
N ARG A 104 -12.74 5.47 19.94
CA ARG A 104 -13.34 5.16 21.24
C ARG A 104 -12.64 5.90 22.38
N ARG A 105 -11.30 5.96 22.37
CA ARG A 105 -10.52 6.68 23.38
C ARG A 105 -10.82 8.17 23.36
N LYS A 106 -10.88 8.78 22.18
CA LYS A 106 -11.21 10.22 22.03
C LYS A 106 -12.60 10.54 22.57
N ALA A 107 -13.60 9.73 22.22
CA ALA A 107 -14.97 9.91 22.70
C ALA A 107 -15.11 9.77 24.23
N LEU A 108 -14.28 8.92 24.86
CA LEU A 108 -14.24 8.81 26.32
C LEU A 108 -13.66 10.07 26.98
N LEU A 109 -12.58 10.63 26.43
CA LEU A 109 -11.95 11.85 26.94
C LEU A 109 -12.88 13.07 26.82
N GLU A 110 -13.60 13.20 25.70
CA GLU A 110 -14.56 14.29 25.49
C GLU A 110 -15.69 14.25 26.52
N LYS A 111 -16.22 13.06 26.84
CA LYS A 111 -17.24 12.89 27.88
C LYS A 111 -16.73 13.32 29.26
N VAL A 112 -15.51 12.93 29.62
CA VAL A 112 -14.89 13.29 30.91
C VAL A 112 -14.66 14.80 31.02
N ASN A 113 -14.24 15.48 29.95
CA ASN A 113 -13.98 16.92 29.96
C ASN A 113 -15.25 17.79 29.86
N SER A 114 -16.40 17.18 29.53
CA SER A 114 -17.71 17.86 29.43
C SER A 114 -18.54 17.80 30.72
N GLN A 115 -18.00 17.20 31.79
CA GLN A 115 -18.58 17.14 33.13
C GLN A 115 -17.80 18.05 34.09
#